data_AF-A0A7X7KB28-F1
#
_entry.id   AF-A0A7X7KB28-F1
#
_cell.length_a   1.000
_cell.length_b   1.000
_cell.length_c   1.000
_cell.angle_alpha   90.00
_cell.angle_beta   90.00
_cell.angle_gamma   90.00
#
_symmetry.space_group_name_H-M   'P 1'
#
loop_
_entity.id
_entity.type
_entity.pdbx_description
1 polymer ?
#
loop_
_entity_poly.entity_id
_entity_poly.type
_entity_poly.pdbx_seq_one_letter_code
_entity_poly.pdbx_strand_id
1 'polypeptide(L)' 'IIDLRAVRFMDSTGLGVLVGVLKRVRLAAGSLLLVIDSERILKVFHITALTQLFEIYRTLPEALAVPLPPPSTPASPSA' A
#
# COMPACT_ATOMS: atom_id res chain seq x y z
N ILE A 1 -4.99 1.49 5.05
CA ILE A 1 -5.30 0.19 4.37
C ILE A 1 -6.34 0.47 3.30
N ILE A 2 -6.18 -0.07 2.09
CA ILE A 2 -7.18 -0.01 1.01
C ILE A 2 -7.60 -1.43 0.65
N ASP A 3 -8.88 -1.74 0.79
CA ASP A 3 -9.45 -3.03 0.43
C ASP A 3 -9.94 -3.01 -1.03
N LEU A 4 -9.31 -3.82 -1.88
CA LEU A 4 -9.58 -3.91 -3.31
C LEU A 4 -10.27 -5.23 -3.70
N ARG A 5 -10.71 -6.06 -2.74
CA ARG A 5 -11.34 -7.36 -3.03
C ARG A 5 -12.65 -7.25 -3.81
N ALA A 6 -13.38 -6.15 -3.64
CA ALA A 6 -14.60 -5.87 -4.41
C ALA A 6 -14.32 -5.28 -5.82
N VAL A 7 -13.06 -4.94 -6.13
CA VAL A 7 -12.66 -4.31 -7.38
C VAL A 7 -12.51 -5.37 -8.48
N ARG A 8 -13.35 -5.25 -9.51
CA ARG A 8 -13.39 -6.22 -10.62
C ARG A 8 -12.43 -5.88 -11.77
N PHE A 9 -12.02 -4.62 -11.87
CA PHE A 9 -11.19 -4.10 -12.94
C PHE A 9 -10.34 -2.91 -12.45
N MET A 10 -9.13 -2.78 -13.00
CA MET A 10 -8.22 -1.67 -12.75
C MET A 10 -7.53 -1.30 -14.05
N ASP A 11 -7.50 0.00 -14.36
CA ASP A 11 -6.79 0.59 -15.50
C ASP A 11 -5.56 1.41 -15.05
N SER A 12 -4.92 2.06 -16.01
CA SER A 12 -3.78 2.95 -15.78
C SER A 12 -4.11 4.16 -14.90
N THR A 13 -5.36 4.66 -14.96
CA THR A 13 -5.81 5.78 -14.12
C THR A 13 -5.90 5.38 -12.66
N GLY A 14 -6.52 4.23 -12.37
CA GLY A 14 -6.61 3.67 -11.01
C GLY A 14 -5.23 3.43 -10.40
N LEU A 15 -4.30 2.87 -11.18
CA LEU A 15 -2.91 2.69 -10.76
C LEU A 15 -2.22 4.04 -10.49
N GLY A 16 -2.39 5.03 -11.35
CA GLY A 16 -1.81 6.37 -11.17
C GLY A 16 -2.28 7.05 -9.89
N VAL A 17 -3.57 6.92 -9.56
CA VAL A 17 -4.14 7.43 -8.29
C VAL A 17 -3.51 6.72 -7.10
N LEU A 18 -3.40 5.38 -7.12
CA LEU A 18 -2.78 4.61 -6.03
C LEU A 18 -1.32 5.02 -5.81
N VAL A 19 -0.54 5.19 -6.89
CA VAL A 19 0.85 5.68 -6.80
C VAL A 19 0.91 7.09 -6.21
N GLY A 20 -0.03 7.97 -6.59
CA GLY A 20 -0.14 9.31 -6.00
C GLY A 20 -0.45 9.28 -4.50
N VAL A 21 -1.36 8.39 -4.07
CA VAL A 21 -1.67 8.18 -2.65
C VAL A 21 -0.45 7.65 -1.90
N LEU A 22 0.23 6.64 -2.45
CA LEU A 22 1.45 6.07 -1.85
C LEU A 22 2.51 7.15 -1.61
N LYS A 23 2.75 8.02 -2.59
CA LYS A 23 3.69 9.13 -2.44
C LYS A 23 3.30 10.05 -1.28
N ARG A 24 2.02 10.44 -1.18
CA ARG A 24 1.54 11.31 -0.09
C ARG A 24 1.64 10.64 1.28
N VAL A 25 1.28 9.37 1.38
CA VAL A 25 1.37 8.60 2.64
C VAL A 25 2.81 8.49 3.11
N ARG A 26 3.75 8.20 2.19
CA ARG A 26 5.18 8.16 2.50
C ARG A 26 5.73 9.50 2.95
N LEU A 27 5.30 10.61 2.35
CA LEU A 27 5.68 11.97 2.77
C LEU A 27 5.19 12.28 4.20
N ALA A 28 4.09 11.68 4.63
CA ALA A 28 3.56 11.80 5.98
C ALA A 28 4.15 10.74 6.96
N ALA A 29 5.24 10.05 6.57
CA ALA A 29 5.84 8.95 7.32
C ALA A 29 4.86 7.82 7.68
N GLY A 30 3.81 7.62 6.87
CA GLY A 30 2.85 6.54 7.02
C GLY A 30 3.14 5.34 6.11
N SER A 31 2.39 4.27 6.34
CA SER A 31 2.40 3.05 5.49
C SER A 31 1.09 2.88 4.75
N LEU A 32 1.17 2.47 3.49
CA LEU A 32 0.00 2.18 2.66
C LEU A 32 -0.03 0.68 2.32
N LEU A 33 -0.97 -0.03 2.94
CA LEU A 33 -1.21 -1.45 2.72
C LEU A 33 -2.43 -1.65 1.82
N LEU A 34 -2.34 -2.57 0.88
CA LEU A 34 -3.41 -2.98 -0.03
C LEU A 34 -3.89 -4.39 0.29
N VAL A 35 -5.19 -4.64 0.21
CA VAL A 35 -5.76 -5.99 0.29
C VAL A 35 -6.29 -6.39 -1.08
N ILE A 36 -5.67 -7.41 -1.68
CA ILE A 36 -6.00 -7.90 -3.03
C ILE A 36 -5.98 -9.43 -2.99
N ASP A 37 -7.12 -10.05 -3.27
CA ASP A 37 -7.28 -11.51 -3.44
C ASP A 37 -7.42 -11.93 -4.91
N SER A 38 -7.75 -10.97 -5.80
CA SER A 38 -7.93 -11.21 -7.21
C SER A 38 -6.61 -11.34 -7.95
N GLU A 39 -6.32 -12.55 -8.44
CA GLU A 39 -5.17 -12.87 -9.29
C GLU A 39 -5.10 -11.97 -10.55
N ARG A 40 -6.25 -11.55 -11.09
CA ARG A 40 -6.28 -10.61 -12.22
C ARG A 40 -5.69 -9.26 -11.85
N ILE A 41 -6.10 -8.72 -10.71
CA ILE A 41 -5.62 -7.43 -10.22
C ILE A 41 -4.13 -7.55 -9.86
N LEU A 42 -3.74 -8.62 -9.16
CA LEU A 42 -2.32 -8.89 -8.85
C LEU A 42 -1.45 -8.94 -10.11
N LYS A 43 -1.91 -9.58 -11.19
CA LYS A 43 -1.21 -9.59 -12.48
C LYS A 43 -0.98 -8.19 -13.05
N VAL A 44 -1.96 -7.30 -12.93
CA VAL A 44 -1.80 -5.89 -13.37
C VAL A 44 -0.69 -5.21 -12.59
N PHE A 45 -0.64 -5.37 -11.27
CA PHE A 45 0.46 -4.81 -10.45
C PHE A 45 1.81 -5.45 -10.79
N HIS A 46 1.84 -6.75 -11.09
CA HIS A 46 3.08 -7.47 -11.41
C HIS A 46 3.65 -7.02 -12.76
N ILE A 47 2.81 -6.94 -13.80
CA ILE A 47 3.21 -6.47 -15.15
C ILE A 47 3.71 -5.02 -15.09
N THR A 48 3.10 -4.20 -14.24
CA THR A 48 3.50 -2.79 -14.08
C THR A 48 4.64 -2.57 -13.09
N ALA A 49 5.22 -3.65 -12.55
CA ALA A 49 6.24 -3.64 -11.50
C ALA A 49 5.84 -2.87 -10.21
N LEU A 50 4.55 -2.55 -10.05
CA LEU A 50 4.03 -1.83 -8.89
C LEU A 50 3.95 -2.73 -7.66
N THR A 51 3.94 -4.05 -7.81
CA THR A 51 4.00 -4.99 -6.68
C THR A 51 5.18 -4.75 -5.73
N GLN A 52 6.29 -4.15 -6.20
CA GLN A 52 7.44 -3.85 -5.34
C GLN A 52 7.29 -2.53 -4.56
N LEU A 53 6.33 -1.68 -4.93
CA LEU A 53 6.11 -0.38 -4.31
C LEU A 53 5.06 -0.43 -3.20
N PHE A 54 4.14 -1.38 -3.28
CA PHE A 54 3.03 -1.54 -2.34
C PHE A 54 3.20 -2.78 -1.47
N GLU A 55 2.80 -2.66 -0.20
CA GLU A 55 2.62 -3.81 0.67
C GLU A 55 1.24 -4.42 0.39
N ILE A 56 1.21 -5.63 -0.17
CA ILE A 56 -0.03 -6.29 -0.64
C ILE A 56 -0.29 -7.54 0.20
N TYR A 57 -1.51 -7.65 0.72
CA TYR A 57 -2.00 -8.76 1.52
C TYR A 57 -3.20 -9.41 0.85
N ARG A 58 -3.45 -10.70 1.11
CA ARG A 58 -4.62 -11.39 0.55
C ARG A 58 -5.87 -11.12 1.36
N THR A 59 -5.73 -10.86 2.66
CA THR A 59 -6.86 -10.63 3.56
C THR A 59 -6.69 -9.39 4.42
N LEU A 60 -7.81 -8.82 4.87
CA LEU A 60 -7.81 -7.67 5.79
C LEU A 60 -7.16 -7.98 7.14
N PRO A 61 -7.41 -9.15 7.78
CA PRO A 61 -6.73 -9.51 9.02
C PRO A 61 -5.20 -9.54 8.89
N GLU A 62 -4.66 -10.06 7.78
CA GLU A 62 -3.21 -10.05 7.52
C GLU A 62 -2.66 -8.62 7.47
N ALA A 63 -3.35 -7.71 6.78
CA ALA A 63 -2.93 -6.32 6.68
C ALA A 63 -3.01 -5.57 8.03
N LEU A 64 -3.95 -5.95 8.90
CA LEU A 64 -4.13 -5.36 10.23
C LEU A 64 -3.16 -5.93 11.28
N ALA A 65 -2.68 -7.16 11.07
CA ALA A 65 -1.72 -7.80 11.97
C ALA A 65 -0.32 -7.18 11.89
N VAL A 66 -0.05 -6.35 10.88
CA VAL A 66 1.20 -5.62 10.72
C VAL A 66 1.27 -4.52 11.78
N PRO A 67 2.25 -4.57 12.71
CA PRO A 67 2.46 -3.49 13.64
C PRO A 67 2.81 -2.22 12.86
N LEU A 68 2.06 -1.13 13.08
CA LEU A 68 2.48 0.17 12.58
C LEU A 68 3.90 0.43 13.09
N PRO A 69 4.84 0.88 12.23
CA PRO A 69 6.16 1.26 12.71
C PRO A 69 5.99 2.26 13.85
N PRO A 70 6.78 2.15 14.93
CA PRO A 70 6.68 3.09 16.03
C PRO A 70 6.86 4.50 15.47
N PRO A 71 6.13 5.50 15.98
CA PRO A 71 6.35 6.89 15.56
C PRO A 71 7.84 7.16 15.74
N SER A 72 8.52 7.48 14.64
CA SER A 72 9.94 7.81 14.66
C SER A 72 10.10 9.01 15.59
N THR A 73 10.54 8.76 16.81
CA THR A 73 10.78 9.79 17.80
C THR A 73 11.74 10.79 17.16
N PRO A 74 11.40 12.09 17.08
CA PRO A 74 12.36 13.07 16.59
C PRO A 74 13.58 12.99 17.51
N ALA A 75 14.75 12.76 16.92
CA ALA A 75 16.01 12.64 17.63
C ALA A 75 16.13 13.82 18.60
N SER A 76 16.19 13.54 19.91
CA SER A 76 16.50 14.56 20.91
C SER A 76 17.76 15.30 20.45
N PRO A 77 17.77 16.65 20.48
CA PRO A 77 18.99 17.38 20.23
C PRO A 77 19.97 17.01 21.37
N SER A 78 21.08 16.38 21.01
CA SER A 78 22.20 16.22 21.95
C SER A 78 22.68 17.62 22.29
N ALA A 79 22.45 18.03 23.54
CA ALA A 79 23.09 19.18 24.16
C ALA A 79 24.60 18.97 24.31
#